data_AF-A0A0M5M606-F1
#
_entry.id   AF-A0A0M5M606-F1
#
_cell.length_a   1.000
_cell.length_b   1.000
_cell.length_c   1.000
_cell.angle_alpha   90.00
_cell.angle_beta   90.00
_cell.angle_gamma   90.00
#
_symmetry.space_group_name_H-M   'P 1'
#
loop_
_entity.id
_entity.type
_entity.pdbx_description
1 polymer ?
#
loop_
_entity_poly.entity_id
_entity_poly.type
_entity_poly.pdbx_seq_one_letter_code
_entity_poly.pdbx_strand_id
1 'polypeptide(L)'
;MLKKILIAGLIACISMSSFAHFQLIYTNDADISGKSFGGVKKKENFIKNRKMIHFINLSPEEKAEVIKKDPRYGRIICRCENITEGEIVDAIHRKCGAKTLNGVKRRVRPGAGRCQGGFCGPRVQEILARELGEDLEEIVMEQKNSYILTGKTK
;
A
#
# COMPACT_ATOMS: atom_id res chain seq x y z
N MET A 1 13.92 35.87 -15.73
CA MET A 1 13.72 34.91 -16.84
C MET A 1 13.89 33.42 -16.45
N LEU A 2 14.28 33.07 -15.22
CA LEU A 2 14.44 31.65 -14.81
C LEU A 2 13.13 30.87 -14.54
N LYS A 3 11.99 31.56 -14.34
CA LYS A 3 10.71 30.88 -14.03
C LYS A 3 10.08 30.13 -15.21
N LYS A 4 10.56 30.34 -16.45
CA LYS A 4 10.03 29.65 -17.65
C LYS A 4 10.73 28.31 -17.95
N ILE A 5 11.93 28.06 -17.41
CA ILE A 5 12.71 26.85 -17.71
C ILE A 5 12.23 25.65 -16.86
N LEU A 6 11.73 25.89 -15.65
CA LEU A 6 11.21 24.85 -14.76
C LEU A 6 9.94 24.15 -15.30
N ILE A 7 9.17 24.81 -16.16
CA ILE A 7 7.94 24.25 -16.73
C ILE A 7 8.26 23.30 -17.90
N ALA A 8 9.38 23.50 -18.61
CA ALA A 8 9.77 22.64 -19.74
C ALA A 8 10.28 21.25 -19.30
N GLY A 9 10.95 21.16 -18.13
CA GLY A 9 11.49 19.89 -17.63
C GLY A 9 10.43 18.92 -17.07
N LEU A 10 9.29 19.44 -16.60
CA LEU A 10 8.21 18.63 -16.03
C LEU A 10 7.33 17.97 -17.11
N ILE A 11 7.30 18.54 -18.32
CA ILE A 11 6.44 18.08 -19.42
C ILE A 11 7.05 16.86 -20.14
N ALA A 12 8.37 16.68 -20.12
CA ALA A 12 9.04 15.60 -20.86
C ALA A 12 8.86 14.19 -20.24
N CYS A 13 8.44 14.09 -18.97
CA CYS A 13 8.26 12.78 -18.32
C CYS A 13 6.89 12.12 -18.60
N ILE A 14 5.92 12.84 -19.19
CA ILE A 14 4.55 12.33 -19.36
C ILE A 14 4.39 11.49 -20.65
N SER A 15 5.31 11.60 -21.62
CA SER A 15 5.14 10.97 -22.94
C SER A 15 5.88 9.65 -23.17
N MET A 16 6.68 9.16 -22.22
CA MET A 16 7.38 7.88 -22.39
C MET A 16 6.71 6.79 -21.55
N SER A 17 5.77 6.13 -22.20
CA SER A 17 5.19 4.82 -21.92
C SER A 17 6.28 3.74 -21.74
N SER A 18 6.96 3.73 -20.60
CA SER A 18 7.62 2.53 -20.09
C SER A 18 7.88 2.66 -18.59
N PHE A 19 6.94 2.15 -17.81
CA PHE A 19 7.02 2.05 -16.34
C PHE A 19 8.21 1.22 -15.83
N ALA A 20 9.03 0.62 -16.71
CA ALA A 20 10.18 -0.19 -16.36
C ALA A 20 11.48 0.60 -16.11
N HIS A 21 11.51 1.92 -16.36
CA HIS A 21 12.74 2.73 -16.17
C HIS A 21 12.82 3.53 -14.86
N PHE A 22 11.75 3.59 -14.06
CA PHE A 22 11.82 4.27 -12.75
C PHE A 22 12.52 3.42 -11.66
N GLN A 23 12.77 2.14 -11.93
CA GLN A 23 13.44 1.22 -11.01
C GLN A 23 14.97 1.23 -11.12
N LEU A 24 15.54 2.05 -12.01
CA LEU A 24 16.98 2.14 -12.27
C LEU A 24 17.70 3.29 -11.53
N ILE A 25 17.02 4.13 -10.74
CA ILE A 25 17.69 5.24 -10.03
C ILE A 25 18.28 4.82 -8.65
N TYR A 26 18.15 3.55 -8.25
CA TYR A 26 18.74 3.05 -7.00
C TYR A 26 19.53 1.74 -7.18
N THR A 27 20.26 1.61 -8.29
CA THR A 27 21.40 0.67 -8.32
C THR A 27 22.57 1.30 -7.54
N ASN A 28 23.54 0.49 -7.16
CA ASN A 28 24.65 0.81 -6.26
C ASN A 28 25.62 1.91 -6.76
N ASP A 29 25.24 2.68 -7.77
CA ASP A 29 26.06 3.68 -8.46
C ASP A 29 25.72 5.10 -7.96
N ALA A 30 25.94 5.33 -6.66
CA ALA A 30 25.82 6.67 -6.06
C ALA A 30 26.76 7.70 -6.75
N ASP A 31 27.73 7.24 -7.54
CA ASP A 31 28.71 8.10 -8.23
C ASP A 31 28.16 8.78 -9.49
N ILE A 32 27.24 8.15 -10.24
CA ILE A 32 26.74 8.70 -11.51
C ILE A 32 25.62 9.74 -11.26
N SER A 33 24.82 9.55 -10.21
CA SER A 33 23.69 10.45 -9.89
C SER A 33 24.07 11.66 -9.03
N GLY A 34 25.17 11.59 -8.27
CA GLY A 34 25.57 12.64 -7.32
C GLY A 34 25.96 13.97 -7.97
N LYS A 35 26.51 13.95 -9.20
CA LYS A 35 26.90 15.16 -9.94
C LYS A 35 25.72 15.86 -10.61
N SER A 36 24.69 15.11 -11.00
CA SER A 36 23.53 15.63 -11.75
C SER A 36 22.41 16.16 -10.84
N PHE A 37 22.30 15.63 -9.61
CA PHE A 37 21.21 15.94 -8.67
C PHE A 37 21.64 16.76 -7.44
N GLY A 38 22.80 17.41 -7.47
CA GLY A 38 23.20 18.38 -6.44
C GLY A 38 23.54 17.77 -5.08
N GLY A 39 24.43 16.76 -5.04
CA GLY A 39 25.00 16.27 -3.78
C GLY A 39 24.07 15.33 -3.02
N VAL A 40 23.76 14.18 -3.62
CA VAL A 40 22.99 13.11 -2.96
C VAL A 40 23.88 12.43 -1.92
N LYS A 41 23.46 12.44 -0.64
CA LYS A 41 24.14 11.71 0.44
C LYS A 41 23.57 10.31 0.59
N LYS A 42 24.44 9.29 0.57
CA LYS A 42 24.04 7.90 0.80
C LYS A 42 23.48 7.76 2.22
N LYS A 43 22.31 7.13 2.33
CA LYS A 43 21.74 6.76 3.62
C LYS A 43 22.47 5.52 4.14
N GLU A 44 23.19 5.65 5.25
CA GLU A 44 23.99 4.56 5.85
C GLU A 44 23.12 3.34 6.20
N ASN A 45 21.97 3.57 6.83
CA ASN A 45 21.01 2.52 7.20
C ASN A 45 19.86 2.43 6.19
N PHE A 46 20.19 2.14 4.93
CA PHE A 46 19.17 1.92 3.89
C PHE A 46 18.55 0.52 4.00
N ILE A 47 17.31 0.47 4.51
CA ILE A 47 16.51 -0.75 4.52
C ILE A 47 15.81 -0.88 3.17
N LYS A 48 16.34 -1.73 2.29
CA LYS A 48 15.81 -1.97 0.94
C LYS A 48 14.42 -2.62 0.97
N ASN A 49 14.27 -3.69 1.74
CA ASN A 49 13.04 -4.46 1.82
C ASN A 49 12.54 -4.48 3.27
N ARG A 50 11.34 -3.96 3.52
CA ARG A 50 10.66 -4.15 4.80
C ARG A 50 9.86 -5.45 4.71
N LYS A 51 10.17 -6.43 5.56
CA LYS A 51 9.47 -7.71 5.57
C LYS A 51 8.01 -7.51 5.93
N MET A 52 7.12 -8.07 5.13
CA MET A 52 5.70 -8.18 5.46
C MET A 52 5.45 -9.55 6.09
N ILE A 53 4.62 -9.58 7.13
CA ILE A 53 4.12 -10.84 7.67
C ILE A 53 3.07 -11.34 6.69
N HIS A 54 3.25 -12.57 6.20
CA HIS A 54 2.26 -13.29 5.41
C HIS A 54 1.75 -14.45 6.26
N PHE A 55 0.60 -14.26 6.90
CA PHE A 55 0.14 -15.16 7.97
C PHE A 55 -0.02 -16.61 7.48
N ILE A 56 -0.46 -16.79 6.22
CA ILE A 56 -0.62 -18.10 5.60
C ILE A 56 0.68 -18.92 5.54
N ASN A 57 1.83 -18.26 5.41
CA ASN A 57 3.13 -18.91 5.23
C ASN A 57 3.83 -19.29 6.53
N LEU A 58 3.27 -18.90 7.69
CA LEU A 58 3.86 -19.14 9.01
C LEU A 58 3.54 -20.54 9.54
N SER A 59 4.45 -21.10 10.34
CA SER A 59 4.20 -22.33 11.12
C SER A 59 3.15 -22.09 12.21
N PRO A 60 2.54 -23.15 12.78
CA PRO A 60 1.60 -23.00 13.90
C PRO A 60 2.20 -22.25 15.11
N GLU A 61 3.46 -22.51 15.42
CA GLU A 61 4.19 -21.86 16.52
C GLU A 61 4.41 -20.38 16.23
N GLU A 62 4.87 -20.05 15.01
CA GLU A 62 5.04 -18.66 14.58
C GLU A 62 3.72 -17.90 14.55
N LYS A 63 2.62 -18.55 14.12
CA LYS A 63 1.27 -17.97 14.16
C LYS A 63 0.87 -17.63 15.59
N ALA A 64 1.08 -18.55 16.54
CA ALA A 64 0.77 -18.32 17.94
C ALA A 64 1.57 -17.13 18.51
N GLU A 65 2.85 -17.02 18.18
CA GLU A 65 3.70 -15.91 18.61
C GLU A 65 3.26 -14.56 18.01
N VAL A 66 2.88 -14.52 16.73
CA VAL A 66 2.37 -13.30 16.11
C VAL A 66 1.03 -12.89 16.71
N ILE A 67 0.12 -13.84 16.94
CA ILE A 67 -1.18 -13.58 17.59
C ILE A 67 -1.00 -13.07 19.03
N LYS A 68 -0.02 -13.61 19.76
CA LYS A 68 0.30 -13.17 21.12
C LYS A 68 0.80 -11.73 21.15
N LYS A 69 1.58 -11.30 20.15
CA LYS A 69 2.06 -9.92 20.02
C LYS A 69 0.95 -8.97 19.58
N ASP A 70 0.09 -9.41 18.67
CA ASP A 70 -1.02 -8.62 18.16
C ASP A 70 -2.23 -9.53 17.86
N PRO A 71 -3.28 -9.47 18.71
CA PRO A 71 -4.48 -10.29 18.56
C PRO A 71 -5.21 -10.12 17.22
N ARG A 72 -4.98 -9.02 16.48
CA ARG A 72 -5.58 -8.79 15.16
C ARG A 72 -5.13 -9.82 14.12
N TYR A 73 -3.96 -10.44 14.28
CA TYR A 73 -3.53 -11.56 13.43
C TYR A 73 -4.32 -12.85 13.68
N GLY A 74 -5.09 -12.94 14.77
CA GLY A 74 -5.99 -14.07 15.02
C GLY A 74 -7.32 -13.97 14.27
N ARG A 75 -7.65 -12.81 13.69
CA ARG A 75 -8.95 -12.55 13.06
C ARG A 75 -8.83 -12.62 11.53
N ILE A 76 -9.36 -13.68 10.93
CA ILE A 76 -9.38 -13.86 9.47
C ILE A 76 -10.48 -13.00 8.85
N ILE A 77 -10.10 -12.03 8.02
CA ILE A 77 -11.00 -11.14 7.28
C ILE A 77 -11.31 -11.72 5.89
N CYS A 78 -10.29 -12.21 5.18
CA CYS A 78 -10.48 -12.85 3.88
C CYS A 78 -10.25 -14.36 3.97
N ARG A 79 -11.33 -15.14 3.83
CA ARG A 79 -11.26 -16.61 3.84
C ARG A 79 -10.66 -17.20 2.57
N CYS A 80 -10.79 -16.53 1.42
CA CYS A 80 -10.27 -17.05 0.16
C CYS A 80 -8.74 -17.04 0.12
N GLU A 81 -8.12 -15.98 0.62
CA GLU A 81 -6.67 -15.78 0.58
C GLU A 81 -6.03 -15.96 1.98
N ASN A 82 -6.81 -16.31 3.01
CA ASN A 82 -6.41 -16.42 4.42
C ASN A 82 -5.70 -15.17 4.97
N ILE A 83 -6.31 -14.00 4.76
CA ILE A 83 -5.77 -12.71 5.19
C ILE A 83 -6.39 -12.30 6.51
N THR A 84 -5.52 -11.92 7.45
CA THR A 84 -5.86 -11.47 8.79
C THR A 84 -6.14 -9.96 8.84
N GLU A 85 -6.82 -9.50 9.89
CA GLU A 85 -6.97 -8.06 10.15
C GLU A 85 -5.62 -7.39 10.40
N GLY A 86 -4.72 -8.07 11.11
CA GLY A 86 -3.37 -7.56 11.37
C GLY A 86 -2.59 -7.23 10.10
N GLU A 87 -2.67 -8.09 9.08
CA GLU A 87 -2.06 -7.83 7.77
C GLU A 87 -2.65 -6.61 7.05
N ILE A 88 -3.97 -6.42 7.15
CA ILE A 88 -4.65 -5.27 6.55
C ILE A 88 -4.22 -3.97 7.26
N VAL A 89 -4.19 -3.97 8.59
CA VAL A 89 -3.81 -2.81 9.38
C VAL A 89 -2.32 -2.46 9.18
N ASP A 90 -1.44 -3.45 9.13
CA ASP A 90 -0.03 -3.24 8.78
C ASP A 90 0.11 -2.60 7.38
N ALA A 91 -0.68 -3.06 6.40
CA ALA A 91 -0.66 -2.46 5.06
C ALA A 91 -1.16 -1.01 5.02
N ILE A 92 -2.05 -0.60 5.93
CA ILE A 92 -2.55 0.77 6.05
C ILE A 92 -1.48 1.70 6.64
N HIS A 93 -0.82 1.29 7.73
CA HIS A 93 0.14 2.15 8.45
C HIS A 93 1.56 2.18 7.88
N ARG A 94 1.84 1.35 6.87
CA ARG A 94 3.13 1.33 6.19
C ARG A 94 3.44 2.63 5.43
N LYS A 95 4.72 2.85 5.13
CA LYS A 95 5.15 3.95 4.24
C LYS A 95 4.51 3.78 2.88
N CYS A 96 3.89 4.85 2.38
CA CYS A 96 2.93 4.79 1.28
C CYS A 96 1.85 3.75 1.63
N GLY A 97 1.04 4.04 2.63
CA GLY A 97 -0.01 3.16 3.15
C GLY A 97 -1.17 2.93 2.20
N ALA A 98 -1.96 1.90 2.45
CA ALA A 98 -3.23 1.69 1.76
C ALA A 98 -4.30 2.65 2.28
N LYS A 99 -4.92 3.43 1.39
CA LYS A 99 -6.03 4.33 1.70
C LYS A 99 -7.34 3.99 0.99
N THR A 100 -7.31 3.04 0.07
CA THR A 100 -8.45 2.65 -0.77
C THR A 100 -8.60 1.14 -0.76
N LEU A 101 -9.79 0.62 -1.06
CA LEU A 101 -10.03 -0.82 -1.11
C LEU A 101 -9.06 -1.53 -2.06
N ASN A 102 -8.89 -1.01 -3.27
CA ASN A 102 -7.94 -1.60 -4.21
C ASN A 102 -6.48 -1.40 -3.79
N GLY A 103 -6.18 -0.32 -3.06
CA GLY A 103 -4.89 -0.12 -2.42
C GLY A 103 -4.56 -1.23 -1.41
N VAL A 104 -5.54 -1.69 -0.64
CA VAL A 104 -5.38 -2.84 0.26
C VAL A 104 -5.27 -4.13 -0.57
N LYS A 105 -6.15 -4.34 -1.56
CA LYS A 105 -6.13 -5.50 -2.47
C LYS A 105 -4.76 -5.72 -3.12
N ARG A 106 -4.08 -4.66 -3.57
CA ARG A 106 -2.74 -4.80 -4.19
C ARG A 106 -1.64 -5.18 -3.21
N ARG A 107 -1.76 -4.79 -1.94
CA ARG A 107 -0.72 -5.06 -0.92
C ARG A 107 -0.91 -6.43 -0.28
N VAL A 108 -2.13 -6.78 0.09
CA VAL A 108 -2.42 -7.96 0.93
C VAL A 108 -3.46 -8.90 0.33
N ARG A 109 -3.96 -8.59 -0.88
CA ARG A 109 -4.87 -9.44 -1.66
C ARG A 109 -6.28 -9.74 -1.11
N PRO A 110 -6.87 -9.02 -0.13
CA PRO A 110 -8.27 -9.25 0.20
C PRO A 110 -9.13 -8.94 -1.03
N GLY A 111 -10.03 -9.86 -1.37
CA GLY A 111 -10.87 -9.77 -2.56
C GLY A 111 -10.17 -10.09 -3.88
N ALA A 112 -8.98 -10.69 -3.87
CA ALA A 112 -8.35 -11.26 -5.08
C ALA A 112 -8.70 -12.74 -5.32
N GLY A 113 -9.24 -13.44 -4.31
CA GLY A 113 -9.66 -14.84 -4.43
C GLY A 113 -11.04 -15.02 -5.07
N ARG A 114 -11.58 -16.24 -5.01
CA ARG A 114 -12.84 -16.66 -5.68
C ARG A 114 -14.01 -15.69 -5.48
N CYS A 115 -14.16 -15.12 -4.29
CA CYS A 115 -15.27 -14.21 -3.99
C CYS A 115 -15.15 -12.79 -4.55
N GLN A 116 -14.01 -12.43 -5.17
CA GLN A 116 -13.73 -11.12 -5.75
C GLN A 116 -14.01 -9.91 -4.82
N GLY A 117 -14.00 -10.12 -3.50
CA GLY A 117 -14.24 -9.08 -2.51
C GLY A 117 -15.67 -8.98 -2.00
N GLY A 118 -16.62 -9.79 -2.50
CA GLY A 118 -18.02 -9.71 -2.09
C GLY A 118 -18.28 -9.91 -0.59
N PHE A 119 -17.45 -10.71 0.10
CA PHE A 119 -17.61 -10.94 1.55
C PHE A 119 -16.69 -10.10 2.41
N CYS A 120 -15.44 -9.93 2.00
CA CYS A 120 -14.43 -9.23 2.80
C CYS A 120 -14.41 -7.72 2.53
N GLY A 121 -14.97 -7.25 1.41
CA GLY A 121 -14.98 -5.85 1.01
C GLY A 121 -15.55 -4.90 2.07
N PRO A 122 -16.79 -5.12 2.56
CA PRO A 122 -17.38 -4.26 3.59
C PRO A 122 -16.53 -4.21 4.88
N ARG A 123 -16.00 -5.36 5.32
CA ARG A 123 -15.12 -5.42 6.51
C ARG A 123 -13.81 -4.67 6.31
N VAL A 124 -13.21 -4.75 5.11
CA VAL A 124 -12.00 -3.99 4.78
C VAL A 124 -12.30 -2.49 4.75
N GLN A 125 -13.47 -2.09 4.28
CA GLN A 125 -13.92 -0.70 4.30
C GLN A 125 -14.06 -0.17 5.74
N GLU A 126 -14.67 -0.95 6.63
CA GLU A 126 -14.76 -0.62 8.07
C GLU A 126 -13.40 -0.47 8.72
N ILE A 127 -12.46 -1.38 8.42
CA ILE A 127 -11.08 -1.29 8.93
C ILE A 127 -10.39 -0.03 8.39
N LEU A 128 -10.52 0.28 7.10
CA LEU A 128 -9.94 1.50 6.52
C LEU A 128 -10.49 2.76 7.19
N ALA A 129 -11.81 2.90 7.30
CA ALA A 129 -12.46 4.02 7.96
C ALA A 129 -11.95 4.19 9.40
N ARG A 130 -11.91 3.10 10.17
CA ARG A 130 -11.39 3.10 11.54
C ARG A 130 -9.93 3.54 11.64
N GLU A 131 -9.05 2.99 10.80
CA GLU A 131 -7.61 3.25 10.88
C GLU A 131 -7.21 4.62 10.31
N LEU A 132 -7.99 5.17 9.39
CA LEU A 132 -7.76 6.51 8.81
C LEU A 132 -8.48 7.62 9.57
N GLY A 133 -9.48 7.28 10.39
CA GLY A 133 -10.34 8.26 11.07
C GLY A 133 -11.27 8.98 10.09
N GLU A 134 -11.69 8.30 9.03
CA GLU A 134 -12.58 8.80 7.98
C GLU A 134 -13.95 8.10 8.09
N ASP A 135 -15.01 8.75 7.62
CA ASP A 135 -16.34 8.12 7.54
C ASP A 135 -16.36 7.01 6.48
N LEU A 136 -17.28 6.05 6.62
CA LEU A 136 -17.39 4.91 5.69
C LEU A 136 -17.64 5.36 4.24
N GLU A 137 -18.38 6.45 4.08
CA GLU A 137 -18.74 7.08 2.81
C GLU A 137 -17.53 7.71 2.10
N GLU A 138 -16.51 8.13 2.85
CA GLU A 138 -15.28 8.73 2.30
C GLU A 138 -14.31 7.67 1.76
N ILE A 139 -14.48 6.41 2.16
CA ILE A 139 -13.67 5.32 1.65
C ILE A 139 -14.06 5.01 0.20
N VAL A 140 -13.12 5.22 -0.71
CA VAL A 140 -13.28 4.99 -2.15
C VAL A 140 -12.68 3.65 -2.61
N MET A 141 -13.14 3.19 -3.77
CA MET A 141 -12.66 1.95 -4.38
C MET A 141 -11.20 2.08 -4.86
N GLU A 142 -10.90 3.12 -5.64
CA GLU A 142 -9.58 3.31 -6.27
C GLU A 142 -9.14 4.77 -6.31
N GLN A 143 -9.99 5.63 -6.89
CA GLN A 143 -9.70 7.02 -7.19
C GLN A 143 -10.71 7.95 -6.52
N LYS A 144 -10.41 9.25 -6.52
CA LYS A 144 -11.41 10.27 -6.15
C LYS A 144 -12.68 10.08 -6.98
N ASN A 145 -13.83 10.27 -6.35
CA ASN A 145 -15.16 10.06 -6.93
C ASN A 145 -15.55 8.61 -7.26
N SER A 146 -14.75 7.61 -6.86
CA SER A 146 -15.12 6.18 -6.94
C SER A 146 -15.75 5.69 -5.65
N TYR A 147 -16.86 6.32 -5.26
CA TYR A 147 -17.57 6.03 -4.01
C TYR A 147 -18.16 4.62 -4.03
N ILE A 148 -18.02 3.92 -2.90
CA ILE A 148 -18.63 2.61 -2.68
C ILE A 148 -20.00 2.80 -2.03
N LEU A 149 -20.07 3.72 -1.07
CA LEU A 149 -21.28 4.10 -0.35
C LEU A 149 -21.58 5.56 -0.66
N THR A 150 -22.83 5.86 -0.98
CA THR A 150 -23.29 7.23 -1.27
C THR A 150 -24.18 7.80 -0.16
N GLY A 151 -24.47 7.00 0.88
CA GLY A 151 -25.24 7.40 2.04
C GLY A 151 -25.73 6.20 2.84
N LYS A 152 -26.34 6.48 3.99
CA LYS A 152 -26.93 5.45 4.85
C LYS A 152 -28.23 4.93 4.23
N THR A 153 -28.34 3.61 4.17
CA THR A 153 -29.61 2.95 3.82
C THR A 153 -30.41 2.73 5.10
N LYS A 154 -31.74 2.92 5.01
CA LYS A 154 -32.68 2.82 6.14
C LYS A 154 -32.76 1.41 6.72
#